data_AF-A0AAW5CGF1-F1
#
_entry.id   AF-A0AAW5CGF1-F1
#
_cell.length_a   1.000
_cell.length_b   1.000
_cell.length_c   1.000
_cell.angle_alpha   90.00
_cell.angle_beta   90.00
_cell.angle_gamma   90.00
#
_symmetry.space_group_name_H-M   'P 1'
#
loop_
_entity.id
_entity.type
_entity.pdbx_description
1 polymer ?
#
loop_
_entity_poly.entity_id
_entity_poly.type
_entity_poly.pdbx_seq_one_letter_code
_entity_poly.pdbx_strand_id
1 'polypeptide(L)'
;MARKQETPMPFYVGDWLRCPELRVLPPDVRGLWMDMLCYMWESVERGVMVMPNGQPCTKEDIARIIGTDCSGSSKWVDSLIENKVCEVREDGAIYSRRMVKDNLISEKRRLAGKKGGEITKARVFIPKAEAETILQEQPQQPQQEVLLFPQESPPPLTPEQQKKAEKAKKYKYAEFVTLTRDEYAKLCAEYSEEGAKRMIEILDNYKGSKGKKYSSDYRAILNWVVNRYNEEIQKYGYKHKESASKDPGSATGNDYRNTI
;
A
#
# COMPACT_ATOMS: atom_id res chain seq x y z
N MET A 1 11.94 -30.30 12.45
CA MET A 1 10.80 -29.39 12.23
C MET A 1 11.34 -27.97 12.29
N ALA A 2 11.18 -27.16 11.22
CA ALA A 2 11.56 -25.76 11.28
C ALA A 2 10.68 -25.07 12.34
N ARG A 3 11.29 -24.49 13.38
CA ARG A 3 10.55 -23.69 14.36
C ARG A 3 9.93 -22.53 13.58
N LYS A 4 8.61 -22.38 13.66
CA LYS A 4 7.92 -21.22 13.12
C LYS A 4 8.54 -20.00 13.79
N GLN A 5 9.16 -19.11 13.02
CA GLN A 5 9.70 -17.88 13.58
C GLN A 5 8.52 -17.08 14.14
N GLU A 6 8.40 -17.05 15.47
CA GLU A 6 7.36 -16.31 16.16
C GLU A 6 7.57 -14.82 15.88
N THR A 7 6.50 -14.14 15.49
CA THR A 7 6.55 -12.70 15.27
C THR A 7 6.67 -12.04 16.64
N PRO A 8 7.72 -11.23 16.90
CA PRO A 8 7.87 -10.57 18.18
C PRO A 8 6.71 -9.61 18.43
N MET A 9 6.27 -9.51 19.69
CA MET A 9 5.25 -8.54 20.07
C MET A 9 5.78 -7.11 19.86
N PRO A 10 5.09 -6.27 19.08
CA PRO A 10 5.48 -4.88 18.95
C PRO A 10 5.17 -4.13 20.25
N PHE A 11 6.21 -3.67 20.93
CA PHE A 11 6.09 -2.86 22.14
C PHE A 11 6.49 -1.42 21.87
N TYR A 12 5.55 -0.51 22.07
CA TYR A 12 5.74 0.92 21.82
C TYR A 12 5.85 1.67 23.14
N VAL A 13 7.09 1.97 23.54
CA VAL A 13 7.41 2.66 24.81
C VAL A 13 6.63 3.96 24.97
N GLY A 14 6.48 4.72 23.89
CA GLY A 14 5.76 5.99 23.92
C GLY A 14 4.29 5.84 24.26
N ASP A 15 3.65 4.73 23.90
CA ASP A 15 2.25 4.49 24.20
C ASP A 15 2.07 3.93 25.61
N TRP A 16 3.02 3.13 26.08
CA TRP A 16 3.08 2.68 27.47
C TRP A 16 3.22 3.86 28.45
N LEU A 17 4.10 4.82 28.13
CA LEU A 17 4.40 5.94 29.03
C LEU A 17 3.40 7.10 28.92
N ARG A 18 2.82 7.33 27.74
CA ARG A 18 1.93 8.49 27.49
C ARG A 18 0.44 8.20 27.59
N CYS A 19 0.02 6.95 27.80
CA CYS A 19 -1.39 6.58 27.99
C CYS A 19 -1.91 7.07 29.36
N PRO A 20 -2.74 8.12 29.43
CA PRO A 20 -3.21 8.65 30.70
C PRO A 20 -4.06 7.64 31.47
N GLU A 21 -4.86 6.84 30.75
CA GLU A 21 -5.75 5.81 31.31
C GLU A 21 -4.97 4.77 32.13
N LEU A 22 -3.80 4.36 31.63
CA LEU A 22 -2.94 3.40 32.30
C LEU A 22 -2.10 4.07 33.41
N ARG A 23 -1.74 5.36 33.25
CA ARG A 23 -0.86 6.07 34.19
C ARG A 23 -1.56 6.43 35.50
N VAL A 24 -2.87 6.62 35.48
CA VAL A 24 -3.70 6.85 36.69
C VAL A 24 -3.75 5.61 37.59
N LEU A 25 -3.55 4.42 37.01
CA LEU A 25 -3.63 3.16 37.76
C LEU A 25 -2.39 2.90 38.64
N PRO A 26 -2.59 2.15 39.75
CA PRO A 26 -1.49 1.69 40.61
C PRO A 26 -0.40 0.92 39.85
N PRO A 27 0.88 1.03 40.26
CA PRO A 27 2.01 0.40 39.57
C PRO A 27 1.90 -1.12 39.39
N ASP A 28 1.34 -1.82 40.37
CA ASP A 28 1.07 -3.25 40.36
C ASP A 28 0.03 -3.62 39.29
N VAL A 29 -1.09 -2.88 39.20
CA VAL A 29 -2.11 -3.08 38.16
C VAL A 29 -1.55 -2.84 36.77
N ARG A 30 -0.64 -1.87 36.61
CA ARG A 30 0.08 -1.68 35.34
C ARG A 30 0.92 -2.91 34.98
N GLY A 31 1.61 -3.52 35.95
CA GLY A 31 2.34 -4.77 35.75
C GLY A 31 1.43 -5.91 35.28
N LEU A 32 0.30 -6.11 35.98
CA LEU A 32 -0.69 -7.14 35.63
C LEU A 32 -1.28 -6.93 34.24
N TRP A 33 -1.51 -5.67 33.84
CA TRP A 33 -1.92 -5.35 32.47
C TRP A 33 -0.86 -5.76 31.43
N MET A 34 0.43 -5.60 31.72
CA MET A 34 1.50 -6.03 30.82
C MET A 34 1.51 -7.55 30.64
N ASP A 35 1.37 -8.31 31.73
CA ASP A 35 1.29 -9.77 31.67
C ASP A 35 0.04 -10.22 30.88
N MET A 36 -1.07 -9.49 31.05
CA MET A 36 -2.28 -9.75 30.27
C MET A 36 -2.08 -9.47 28.78
N LEU A 37 -1.34 -8.42 28.39
CA LEU A 37 -0.96 -8.17 27.00
C LEU A 37 -0.10 -9.30 26.43
N CYS A 38 0.84 -9.83 27.21
CA CYS A 38 1.65 -11.00 26.83
C CYS A 38 0.78 -12.23 26.55
N TYR A 39 -0.21 -12.50 27.41
CA TYR A 39 -1.14 -13.60 27.20
C TYR A 39 -2.03 -13.38 25.96
N MET A 40 -2.60 -12.19 25.79
CA MET A 40 -3.42 -11.85 24.62
C MET A 40 -2.62 -11.90 23.31
N TRP A 41 -1.31 -11.69 23.37
CA TRP A 41 -0.44 -11.89 22.22
C TRP A 41 -0.41 -13.36 21.87
N GLU A 42 -0.13 -14.27 22.79
CA GLU A 42 -0.04 -15.70 22.43
C GLU A 42 -1.40 -16.37 22.18
N SER A 43 -2.50 -15.69 22.50
CA SER A 43 -3.85 -16.21 22.28
C SER A 43 -4.17 -16.52 20.82
N VAL A 44 -5.08 -17.49 20.64
CA VAL A 44 -5.64 -17.92 19.35
C VAL A 44 -6.31 -16.74 18.64
N GLU A 45 -7.09 -15.95 19.39
CA GLU A 45 -7.62 -14.66 18.93
C GLU A 45 -6.69 -13.54 19.42
N ARG A 46 -5.78 -13.11 18.54
CA ARG A 46 -4.78 -12.07 18.85
C ARG A 46 -5.45 -10.81 19.42
N GLY A 47 -5.06 -10.45 20.65
CA GLY A 47 -5.57 -9.27 21.33
C GLY A 47 -6.84 -9.48 22.16
N VAL A 48 -7.33 -10.71 22.28
CA VAL A 48 -8.53 -11.07 23.04
C VAL A 48 -8.17 -12.12 24.11
N MET A 49 -8.75 -11.98 25.30
CA MET A 49 -8.66 -12.98 26.36
C MET A 49 -9.62 -14.13 26.09
N VAL A 50 -9.17 -15.08 25.29
CA VAL A 50 -9.82 -16.37 25.11
C VAL A 50 -8.92 -17.49 25.62
N MET A 51 -9.54 -18.50 26.21
CA MET A 51 -8.88 -19.74 26.59
C MET A 51 -8.49 -20.55 25.33
N PRO A 52 -7.59 -21.54 25.44
CA PRO A 52 -7.19 -22.38 24.30
C PRO A 52 -8.36 -23.15 23.64
N ASN A 53 -9.45 -23.35 24.37
CA ASN A 53 -10.68 -23.97 23.86
C ASN A 53 -11.61 -23.00 23.12
N GLY A 54 -11.22 -21.72 23.00
CA GLY A 54 -11.99 -20.66 22.33
C GLY A 54 -13.07 -19.99 23.20
N GLN A 55 -13.18 -20.34 24.49
CA GLN A 55 -14.13 -19.70 25.39
C GLN A 55 -13.58 -18.37 25.94
N PRO A 56 -14.44 -17.35 26.15
CA PRO A 56 -14.03 -16.08 26.75
C PRO A 56 -13.54 -16.29 28.18
N CYS A 57 -12.39 -15.70 28.54
CA CYS A 57 -11.89 -15.79 29.92
C CYS A 57 -12.74 -14.90 30.84
N THR A 58 -13.27 -15.48 31.91
CA THR A 58 -13.94 -14.72 32.97
C THR A 58 -12.93 -13.90 33.79
N LYS A 59 -13.41 -12.90 34.56
CA LYS A 59 -12.53 -12.07 35.40
C LYS A 59 -11.77 -12.93 36.42
N GLU A 60 -12.42 -13.95 36.96
CA GLU A 60 -11.85 -14.92 37.88
C GLU A 60 -10.77 -15.77 37.20
N ASP A 61 -11.00 -16.22 35.96
CA ASP A 61 -9.99 -16.97 35.21
C ASP A 61 -8.77 -16.11 34.89
N ILE A 62 -8.98 -14.84 34.53
CA ILE A 62 -7.88 -13.88 34.31
C ILE A 62 -7.04 -13.72 35.57
N ALA A 63 -7.67 -13.58 36.74
CA ALA A 63 -6.95 -13.48 38.02
C ALA A 63 -6.18 -14.77 38.37
N ARG A 64 -6.66 -15.95 37.95
CA ARG A 64 -5.93 -17.23 38.13
C ARG A 64 -4.76 -17.38 37.16
N ILE A 65 -4.91 -16.90 35.93
CA ILE A 65 -3.89 -17.04 34.87
C ILE A 65 -2.76 -16.04 35.06
N ILE A 66 -3.11 -14.77 35.30
CA ILE A 66 -2.16 -13.66 35.40
C ILE A 66 -1.67 -13.47 36.83
N GLY A 67 -2.61 -13.48 37.79
CA GLY A 67 -2.35 -13.23 39.19
C GLY A 67 -3.30 -12.21 39.80
N THR A 68 -3.06 -11.94 41.08
CA THR A 68 -3.82 -10.98 41.89
C THR A 68 -3.02 -9.71 42.12
N ASP A 69 -3.72 -8.63 42.49
CA ASP A 69 -3.07 -7.40 42.94
C ASP A 69 -2.31 -7.60 44.28
N CYS A 70 -1.63 -6.55 44.75
CA CYS A 70 -0.94 -6.58 46.04
C CYS A 70 -1.85 -6.87 47.24
N SER A 71 -3.18 -6.76 47.08
CA SER A 71 -4.18 -7.05 48.12
C SER A 71 -4.75 -8.47 48.00
N GLY A 72 -4.31 -9.28 47.03
CA GLY A 72 -4.85 -10.61 46.76
C GLY A 72 -6.24 -10.58 46.10
N SER A 73 -6.65 -9.45 45.54
CA SER A 73 -7.95 -9.24 44.91
C SER A 73 -7.90 -9.40 43.39
N SER A 74 -9.03 -9.78 42.80
CA SER A 74 -9.29 -9.77 41.35
C SER A 74 -9.93 -8.47 40.85
N LYS A 75 -10.20 -7.51 41.76
CA LYS A 75 -10.84 -6.23 41.46
C LYS A 75 -10.04 -5.33 40.51
N TRP A 76 -8.73 -5.58 40.37
CA TRP A 76 -7.89 -4.84 39.43
C TRP A 76 -8.40 -4.93 37.98
N VAL A 77 -9.07 -6.03 37.61
CA VAL A 77 -9.69 -6.20 36.29
C VAL A 77 -10.83 -5.19 36.09
N ASP A 78 -11.64 -4.95 37.12
CA ASP A 78 -12.71 -3.96 37.08
C ASP A 78 -12.14 -2.54 36.94
N SER A 79 -11.06 -2.22 37.67
CA SER A 79 -10.36 -0.95 37.56
C SER A 79 -9.85 -0.68 36.14
N LEU A 80 -9.38 -1.71 35.42
CA LEU A 80 -8.94 -1.57 34.02
C LEU A 80 -10.10 -1.26 33.07
N ILE A 81 -11.24 -1.90 33.28
CA ILE A 81 -12.46 -1.68 32.48
C ILE A 81 -13.00 -0.28 32.75
N GLU A 82 -13.07 0.14 34.01
CA GLU A 82 -13.58 1.47 34.42
C GLU A 82 -12.70 2.60 33.86
N ASN A 83 -11.37 2.44 33.90
CA ASN A 83 -10.43 3.40 33.32
C ASN A 83 -10.32 3.30 31.79
N LYS A 84 -11.11 2.43 31.13
CA LYS A 84 -11.13 2.23 29.67
C LYS A 84 -9.77 1.84 29.09
N VAL A 85 -8.94 1.12 29.86
CA VAL A 85 -7.67 0.57 29.34
C VAL A 85 -7.98 -0.60 28.39
N CYS A 86 -8.96 -1.42 28.76
CA CYS A 86 -9.50 -2.52 27.96
C CYS A 86 -11.01 -2.35 27.70
N GLU A 87 -11.52 -3.14 26.77
CA GLU A 87 -12.95 -3.23 26.50
C GLU A 87 -13.43 -4.68 26.66
N VAL A 88 -14.71 -4.84 26.93
CA VAL A 88 -15.37 -6.14 27.06
C VAL A 88 -16.26 -6.33 25.84
N ARG A 89 -16.10 -7.47 25.16
CA ARG A 89 -16.92 -7.86 24.02
C ARG A 89 -18.28 -8.39 24.50
N GLU A 90 -19.24 -8.52 23.58
CA GLU A 90 -20.60 -9.02 23.86
C GLU A 90 -20.61 -10.42 24.50
N ASP A 91 -19.59 -11.25 24.23
CA ASP A 91 -19.39 -12.58 24.80
C ASP A 91 -18.77 -12.57 26.21
N GLY A 92 -18.40 -11.39 26.73
CA GLY A 92 -17.72 -11.22 28.01
C GLY A 92 -16.20 -11.29 27.95
N ALA A 93 -15.58 -11.51 26.76
CA ALA A 93 -14.12 -11.51 26.63
C ALA A 93 -13.55 -10.10 26.75
N ILE A 94 -12.51 -9.96 27.56
CA ILE A 94 -11.73 -8.72 27.64
C ILE A 94 -10.75 -8.68 26.47
N TYR A 95 -10.66 -7.55 25.77
CA TYR A 95 -9.73 -7.37 24.66
C TYR A 95 -8.99 -6.03 24.72
N SER A 96 -7.80 -6.03 24.09
CA SER A 96 -7.01 -4.83 23.86
C SER A 96 -7.38 -4.22 22.51
N ARG A 97 -8.06 -3.06 22.55
CA ARG A 97 -8.46 -2.31 21.35
C ARG A 97 -7.35 -2.16 20.31
N ARG A 98 -6.16 -1.79 20.80
CA ARG A 98 -4.99 -1.57 19.96
C ARG A 98 -4.55 -2.88 19.30
N MET A 99 -4.39 -3.93 20.10
CA MET A 99 -3.87 -5.20 19.57
C MET A 99 -4.83 -5.83 18.56
N VAL A 100 -6.14 -5.74 18.81
CA VAL A 100 -7.16 -6.19 17.85
C VAL A 100 -7.08 -5.38 16.55
N LYS A 101 -6.98 -4.05 16.65
CA LYS A 101 -6.82 -3.18 15.47
C LYS A 101 -5.55 -3.49 14.67
N ASP A 102 -4.43 -3.66 15.36
CA ASP A 102 -3.14 -3.99 14.75
C ASP A 102 -3.17 -5.38 14.10
N ASN A 103 -3.85 -6.35 14.73
CA ASN A 103 -4.06 -7.68 14.17
C ASN A 103 -4.89 -7.63 12.87
N LEU A 104 -6.00 -6.87 12.86
CA LEU A 104 -6.82 -6.69 11.65
C LEU A 104 -6.02 -6.08 10.49
N ILE A 105 -5.15 -5.12 10.79
CA ILE A 105 -4.24 -4.52 9.80
C ILE A 105 -3.21 -5.55 9.32
N SER A 106 -2.63 -6.32 10.25
CA SER A 106 -1.66 -7.38 9.94
C SER A 106 -2.27 -8.46 9.04
N GLU A 107 -3.48 -8.92 9.34
CA GLU A 107 -4.23 -9.90 8.54
C GLU A 107 -4.48 -9.39 7.12
N LYS A 108 -4.96 -8.15 6.97
CA LYS A 108 -5.14 -7.52 5.65
C LYS A 108 -3.83 -7.47 4.85
N ARG A 109 -2.72 -7.09 5.51
CA ARG A 109 -1.39 -7.06 4.88
C ARG A 109 -0.91 -8.45 4.50
N ARG A 110 -1.15 -9.46 5.36
CA ARG A 110 -0.81 -10.86 5.11
C ARG A 110 -1.58 -11.42 3.90
N LEU A 111 -2.89 -11.15 3.81
CA LEU A 111 -3.72 -11.57 2.67
C LEU A 111 -3.26 -10.90 1.36
N ALA A 112 -2.98 -9.59 1.41
CA ALA A 112 -2.44 -8.88 0.26
C ALA A 112 -1.05 -9.42 -0.16
N GLY A 113 -0.19 -9.69 0.81
CA GLY A 113 1.12 -10.30 0.61
C GLY A 113 1.04 -11.72 0.04
N LYS A 114 0.08 -12.53 0.52
CA LYS A 114 -0.19 -13.88 -0.02
C LYS A 114 -0.61 -13.79 -1.48
N LYS A 115 -1.57 -12.91 -1.81
CA LYS A 115 -2.02 -12.70 -3.20
C LYS A 115 -0.87 -12.22 -4.10
N GLY A 116 -0.04 -11.28 -3.64
CA GLY A 116 1.13 -10.82 -4.39
C GLY A 116 2.21 -11.90 -4.56
N GLY A 117 2.41 -12.72 -3.52
CA GLY A 117 3.30 -13.88 -3.55
C GLY A 117 2.83 -14.95 -4.53
N GLU A 118 1.53 -15.26 -4.58
CA GLU A 118 0.94 -16.19 -5.55
C GLU A 118 1.12 -15.70 -6.99
N ILE A 119 0.88 -14.40 -7.26
CA ILE A 119 1.13 -13.81 -8.59
C ILE A 119 2.61 -13.92 -8.98
N THR A 120 3.52 -13.67 -8.03
CA THR A 120 4.96 -13.75 -8.27
C THR A 120 5.39 -15.20 -8.53
N LYS A 121 4.88 -16.16 -7.75
CA LYS A 121 5.14 -17.59 -7.95
C LYS A 121 4.62 -18.07 -9.30
N ALA A 122 3.40 -17.69 -9.69
CA ALA A 122 2.84 -18.01 -11.00
C ALA A 122 3.72 -17.44 -12.14
N ARG A 123 4.23 -16.21 -12.00
CA ARG A 123 5.14 -15.61 -12.99
C ARG A 123 6.53 -16.27 -13.06
N VAL A 124 7.02 -16.84 -11.96
CA VAL A 124 8.31 -17.54 -11.91
C VAL A 124 8.19 -18.97 -12.42
N PHE A 125 7.03 -19.62 -12.22
CA PHE A 125 6.78 -20.99 -12.65
C PHE A 125 6.31 -21.10 -14.11
N ILE A 126 5.78 -20.03 -14.71
CA ILE A 126 5.55 -19.96 -16.15
C ILE A 126 6.85 -19.45 -16.82
N PRO A 127 7.59 -20.26 -17.59
CA PRO A 127 8.69 -19.77 -18.41
C PRO A 127 8.14 -18.77 -19.44
N LYS A 128 8.96 -17.79 -19.81
CA LYS A 128 8.71 -16.63 -20.68
C LYS A 128 8.22 -16.93 -22.13
N ALA A 129 7.61 -18.08 -22.41
CA ALA A 129 7.16 -18.48 -23.74
C ALA A 129 5.62 -18.43 -23.95
N GLU A 130 4.81 -18.46 -22.89
CA GLU A 130 3.33 -18.56 -23.03
C GLU A 130 2.57 -17.32 -22.53
N ALA A 131 3.27 -16.25 -22.15
CA ALA A 131 2.64 -14.98 -21.75
C ALA A 131 2.17 -14.14 -22.95
N GLU A 132 2.59 -14.47 -24.19
CA GLU A 132 2.12 -13.81 -25.42
C GLU A 132 0.85 -14.44 -26.00
N THR A 133 0.52 -15.69 -25.65
CA THR A 133 -0.66 -16.40 -26.18
C THR A 133 -1.96 -16.16 -25.41
N ILE A 134 -1.91 -15.63 -24.18
CA ILE A 134 -3.12 -15.49 -23.32
C ILE A 134 -3.79 -14.11 -23.44
N LEU A 135 -3.25 -13.17 -24.24
CA LEU A 135 -3.86 -11.84 -24.43
C LEU A 135 -4.75 -11.72 -25.68
N GLN A 136 -4.96 -12.79 -26.45
CA GLN A 136 -5.73 -12.73 -27.71
C GLN A 136 -7.14 -13.32 -27.67
N GLU A 137 -7.57 -14.01 -26.63
CA GLU A 137 -8.94 -14.53 -26.56
C GLU A 137 -9.75 -13.82 -25.47
N GLN A 138 -10.47 -12.78 -25.90
CA GLN A 138 -11.67 -12.36 -25.18
C GLN A 138 -12.77 -13.42 -25.33
N PRO A 139 -13.51 -13.74 -24.26
CA PRO A 139 -14.59 -14.72 -24.31
C PRO A 139 -15.78 -14.17 -25.11
N GLN A 140 -16.11 -14.86 -26.21
CA GLN A 140 -17.41 -14.73 -26.89
C GLN A 140 -18.49 -15.38 -26.01
N GLN A 141 -19.58 -14.65 -25.79
CA GLN A 141 -20.81 -15.17 -25.16
C GLN A 141 -21.49 -16.17 -26.10
N PRO A 142 -21.96 -17.33 -25.62
CA PRO A 142 -22.89 -18.16 -26.38
C PRO A 142 -24.34 -17.69 -26.12
N GLN A 143 -24.97 -17.12 -27.14
CA GLN A 143 -26.43 -17.02 -27.23
C GLN A 143 -26.91 -18.05 -28.25
N GLN A 144 -27.88 -18.89 -27.87
CA GLN A 144 -28.86 -19.42 -28.83
C GLN A 144 -30.10 -19.98 -28.12
N GLU A 145 -31.28 -19.40 -28.39
CA GLU A 145 -32.43 -20.15 -28.91
C GLU A 145 -33.43 -19.22 -29.64
N VAL A 146 -33.44 -19.41 -30.97
CA VAL A 146 -34.50 -19.29 -32.01
C VAL A 146 -35.71 -18.35 -31.81
N LEU A 147 -35.96 -17.45 -32.78
CA LEU A 147 -37.27 -17.26 -33.43
C LEU A 147 -37.16 -16.50 -34.79
N LEU A 148 -37.89 -17.02 -35.78
CA LEU A 148 -37.97 -16.69 -37.22
C LEU A 148 -38.16 -15.21 -37.58
N PHE A 149 -37.56 -14.75 -38.71
CA PHE A 149 -38.15 -14.04 -39.89
C PHE A 149 -37.04 -13.37 -40.77
N PRO A 150 -37.27 -13.07 -42.07
CA PRO A 150 -36.37 -13.42 -43.19
C PRO A 150 -35.42 -12.30 -43.68
N GLN A 151 -34.46 -12.71 -44.51
CA GLN A 151 -33.34 -11.96 -45.10
C GLN A 151 -33.70 -10.63 -45.78
N GLU A 152 -32.87 -9.60 -45.56
CA GLU A 152 -32.48 -8.60 -46.57
C GLU A 152 -31.00 -8.20 -46.39
N SER A 153 -30.33 -7.99 -47.52
CA SER A 153 -28.90 -7.73 -47.76
C SER A 153 -28.25 -6.59 -46.95
N PRO A 154 -26.91 -6.58 -46.74
CA PRO A 154 -26.25 -5.64 -45.83
C PRO A 154 -26.02 -4.27 -46.47
N PRO A 155 -26.27 -3.14 -45.76
CA PRO A 155 -25.73 -1.83 -46.11
C PRO A 155 -24.42 -1.52 -45.33
N PRO A 156 -23.53 -0.67 -45.88
CA PRO A 156 -22.12 -0.55 -45.50
C PRO A 156 -21.85 0.28 -44.23
N LEU A 157 -20.68 0.02 -43.61
CA LEU A 157 -20.16 0.65 -42.38
C LEU A 157 -19.93 2.18 -42.51
N THR A 158 -20.38 2.93 -41.50
CA THR A 158 -20.37 4.40 -41.39
C THR A 158 -19.01 4.98 -40.92
N PRO A 159 -18.57 6.15 -41.42
CA PRO A 159 -17.26 6.81 -41.16
C PRO A 159 -16.94 7.20 -39.71
N GLU A 160 -17.86 7.04 -38.76
CA GLU A 160 -17.63 7.36 -37.34
C GLU A 160 -16.71 6.35 -36.63
N GLN A 161 -16.72 5.09 -37.07
CA GLN A 161 -15.86 4.05 -36.49
C GLN A 161 -14.38 4.24 -36.84
N GLN A 162 -14.08 4.83 -38.00
CA GLN A 162 -12.71 5.12 -38.43
C GLN A 162 -12.08 6.26 -37.60
N LYS A 163 -12.84 7.31 -37.27
CA LYS A 163 -12.37 8.39 -36.37
C LYS A 163 -12.06 7.91 -34.95
N LYS A 164 -12.76 6.89 -34.46
CA LYS A 164 -12.51 6.30 -33.14
C LYS A 164 -11.26 5.40 -33.13
N ALA A 165 -10.95 4.75 -34.25
CA ALA A 165 -9.74 3.94 -34.42
C ALA A 165 -8.46 4.79 -34.61
N GLU A 166 -8.55 5.97 -35.24
CA GLU A 166 -7.39 6.87 -35.39
C GLU A 166 -7.01 7.59 -34.10
N LYS A 167 -7.99 7.95 -33.26
CA LYS A 167 -7.75 8.55 -31.94
C LYS A 167 -7.02 7.63 -30.95
N ALA A 168 -7.02 6.31 -31.21
CA ALA A 168 -6.36 5.32 -30.37
C ALA A 168 -4.90 5.03 -30.78
N LYS A 169 -4.38 5.64 -31.87
CA LYS A 169 -2.98 5.47 -32.26
C LYS A 169 -2.07 6.17 -31.25
N LYS A 170 -1.28 5.37 -30.53
CA LYS A 170 -0.24 5.84 -29.60
C LYS A 170 0.99 6.22 -30.41
N TYR A 171 1.42 7.46 -30.30
CA TYR A 171 2.65 7.96 -30.92
C TYR A 171 3.79 7.91 -29.89
N LYS A 172 5.01 7.65 -30.37
CA LYS A 172 6.23 7.77 -29.56
C LYS A 172 6.62 9.25 -29.52
N TYR A 173 6.62 9.83 -28.33
CA TYR A 173 7.02 11.23 -28.12
C TYR A 173 8.45 11.37 -27.58
N ALA A 174 9.02 10.27 -27.05
CA ALA A 174 10.44 10.15 -26.67
C ALA A 174 10.89 8.68 -26.83
N GLU A 175 12.16 8.36 -26.53
CA GLU A 175 12.72 7.02 -26.73
C GLU A 175 11.96 5.93 -25.96
N PHE A 176 11.48 6.27 -24.76
CA PHE A 176 10.77 5.37 -23.86
C PHE A 176 9.33 5.82 -23.55
N VAL A 177 8.82 6.93 -24.09
CA VAL A 177 7.49 7.48 -23.75
C VAL A 177 6.51 7.40 -24.93
N THR A 178 5.36 6.74 -24.68
CA THR A 178 4.26 6.58 -25.63
C THR A 178 2.99 7.24 -25.13
N LEU A 179 2.40 8.14 -25.92
CA LEU A 179 1.17 8.86 -25.57
C LEU A 179 0.22 8.90 -26.78
N THR A 180 -1.06 9.07 -26.53
CA THR A 180 -2.02 9.42 -27.59
C THR A 180 -1.97 10.93 -27.88
N ARG A 181 -2.37 11.32 -29.10
CA ARG A 181 -2.42 12.75 -29.48
C ARG A 181 -3.34 13.56 -28.56
N ASP A 182 -4.43 12.95 -28.11
CA ASP A 182 -5.39 13.57 -27.19
C ASP A 182 -4.80 13.77 -25.78
N GLU A 183 -4.00 12.82 -25.28
CA GLU A 183 -3.29 12.95 -24.00
C GLU A 183 -2.22 14.03 -24.06
N TYR A 184 -1.47 14.11 -25.17
CA TYR A 184 -0.49 15.18 -25.37
C TYR A 184 -1.16 16.56 -25.46
N ALA A 185 -2.28 16.67 -26.19
CA ALA A 185 -3.05 17.91 -26.28
C ALA A 185 -3.56 18.38 -24.92
N LYS A 186 -4.00 17.47 -24.04
CA LYS A 186 -4.40 17.80 -22.66
C LYS A 186 -3.23 18.34 -21.83
N LEU A 187 -2.04 17.73 -21.95
CA LEU A 187 -0.84 18.21 -21.25
C LEU A 187 -0.45 19.62 -21.71
N CYS A 188 -0.50 19.88 -23.01
CA CYS A 188 -0.22 21.22 -23.54
C CYS A 188 -1.26 22.27 -23.10
N ALA A 189 -2.53 21.87 -23.00
CA ALA A 189 -3.60 22.77 -22.55
C ALA A 189 -3.45 23.19 -21.08
N GLU A 190 -2.97 22.30 -20.22
CA GLU A 190 -2.82 22.56 -18.78
C GLU A 190 -1.46 23.19 -18.42
N TYR A 191 -0.35 22.76 -19.04
CA TYR A 191 1.02 23.08 -18.60
C TYR A 191 1.89 23.74 -19.68
N SER A 192 1.30 24.22 -20.78
CA SER A 192 1.98 24.73 -21.98
C SER A 192 2.75 23.68 -22.79
N GLU A 193 3.12 24.01 -24.03
CA GLU A 193 3.87 23.09 -24.91
C GLU A 193 5.27 22.76 -24.36
N GLU A 194 5.90 23.74 -23.73
CA GLU A 194 7.22 23.66 -23.11
C GLU A 194 7.17 22.82 -21.83
N GLY A 195 6.15 23.01 -20.99
CA GLY A 195 5.95 22.16 -19.81
C GLY A 195 5.64 20.72 -20.17
N ALA A 196 4.81 20.49 -21.20
CA ALA A 196 4.55 19.15 -21.72
C ALA A 196 5.82 18.44 -22.22
N LYS A 197 6.66 19.13 -22.98
CA LYS A 197 7.96 18.58 -23.44
C LYS A 197 8.88 18.25 -22.27
N ARG A 198 8.97 19.14 -21.27
CA ARG A 198 9.81 18.92 -20.08
C ARG A 198 9.32 17.74 -19.25
N MET A 199 8.01 17.60 -19.05
CA MET A 199 7.44 16.45 -18.33
C MET A 199 7.73 15.13 -19.06
N ILE A 200 7.62 15.11 -20.39
CA ILE A 200 7.98 13.92 -21.18
C ILE A 200 9.46 13.57 -21.02
N GLU A 201 10.36 14.56 -21.05
CA GLU A 201 11.79 14.37 -20.85
C GLU A 201 12.13 13.83 -19.45
N ILE A 202 11.49 14.35 -18.40
CA ILE A 202 11.67 13.86 -17.02
C ILE A 202 11.27 12.38 -16.93
N LEU A 203 10.13 12.01 -17.54
CA LEU A 203 9.69 10.61 -17.55
C LEU A 203 10.62 9.72 -18.38
N ASP A 204 11.08 10.21 -19.52
CA ASP A 204 11.96 9.48 -20.43
C ASP A 204 13.30 9.16 -19.77
N ASN A 205 13.95 10.16 -19.18
CA ASN A 205 15.21 10.00 -18.42
C ASN A 205 15.04 9.04 -17.23
N TYR A 206 13.90 9.08 -16.54
CA TYR A 206 13.61 8.14 -15.46
C TYR A 206 13.46 6.70 -15.98
N LYS A 207 12.74 6.50 -17.08
CA LYS A 207 12.56 5.17 -17.69
C LYS A 207 13.88 4.63 -18.25
N GLY A 208 14.69 5.49 -18.87
CA GLY A 208 16.03 5.13 -19.37
C GLY A 208 17.00 4.76 -18.25
N SER A 209 17.04 5.53 -17.16
CA SER A 209 17.96 5.28 -16.04
C SER A 209 17.53 4.14 -15.11
N LYS A 210 16.22 3.95 -14.87
CA LYS A 210 15.69 2.96 -13.92
C LYS A 210 15.10 1.70 -14.58
N GLY A 211 14.94 1.69 -15.91
CA GLY A 211 14.38 0.56 -16.65
C GLY A 211 12.90 0.24 -16.33
N LYS A 212 12.17 1.17 -15.70
CA LYS A 212 10.78 0.95 -15.29
C LYS A 212 9.82 1.17 -16.46
N LYS A 213 8.82 0.31 -16.59
CA LYS A 213 7.73 0.42 -17.58
C LYS A 213 6.40 0.69 -16.88
N TYR A 214 5.61 1.60 -17.43
CA TYR A 214 4.28 1.94 -16.94
C TYR A 214 3.21 1.41 -17.92
N SER A 215 2.02 1.10 -17.40
CA SER A 215 0.86 0.67 -18.22
C SER A 215 0.29 1.83 -19.06
N SER A 216 0.36 3.06 -18.54
CA SER A 216 0.05 4.29 -19.25
C SER A 216 1.06 5.34 -18.83
N ASP A 217 1.84 5.84 -19.79
CA ASP A 217 2.83 6.90 -19.53
C ASP A 217 2.13 8.21 -19.14
N TYR A 218 0.94 8.49 -19.67
CA TYR A 218 0.13 9.66 -19.29
C TYR A 218 -0.21 9.69 -17.80
N ARG A 219 -0.65 8.56 -17.23
CA ARG A 219 -0.94 8.49 -15.78
C ARG A 219 0.32 8.62 -14.93
N ALA A 220 1.45 8.13 -15.42
CA ALA A 220 2.73 8.33 -14.74
C ALA A 220 3.11 9.82 -14.70
N ILE A 221 2.86 10.54 -15.81
CA ILE A 221 3.07 11.98 -15.88
C ILE A 221 2.23 12.69 -14.81
N LEU A 222 0.91 12.44 -14.78
CA LEU A 222 0.01 13.07 -13.82
C LEU A 222 0.32 12.75 -12.34
N ASN A 223 0.74 11.51 -12.04
CA ASN A 223 0.90 11.07 -10.65
C ASN A 223 2.14 11.65 -9.95
N TRP A 224 3.26 11.83 -10.66
CA TRP A 224 4.50 12.24 -10.01
C TRP A 224 5.38 13.17 -10.85
N VAL A 225 5.29 13.11 -12.18
CA VAL A 225 6.11 13.99 -13.04
C VAL A 225 5.63 15.43 -12.94
N VAL A 226 4.31 15.66 -12.85
CA VAL A 226 3.74 17.00 -12.61
C VAL A 226 4.28 17.60 -11.30
N ASN A 227 4.27 16.83 -10.21
CA ASN A 227 4.81 17.30 -8.93
C ASN A 227 6.30 17.60 -9.04
N ARG A 228 7.07 16.74 -9.73
CA ARG A 228 8.51 16.95 -9.95
C ARG A 228 8.80 18.17 -10.83
N TYR A 229 7.98 18.43 -11.84
CA TYR A 229 8.06 19.61 -12.70
C TYR A 229 7.77 20.89 -11.91
N ASN A 230 6.74 20.89 -11.07
CA ASN A 230 6.41 22.01 -10.19
C ASN A 230 7.54 22.29 -9.18
N GLU A 231 8.13 21.23 -8.60
CA GLU A 231 9.33 21.34 -7.74
C GLU A 231 10.53 21.93 -8.50
N GLU A 232 10.77 21.53 -9.76
CA GLU A 232 11.82 22.12 -10.60
C GLU A 232 11.59 23.62 -10.84
N ILE A 233 10.35 24.03 -11.14
CA ILE A 233 10.00 25.46 -11.31
C ILE A 233 10.20 26.24 -10.01
N GLN A 234 9.77 25.70 -8.88
CA GLN A 234 9.90 26.37 -7.58
C GLN A 234 11.36 26.51 -7.15
N LYS A 235 12.19 25.50 -7.42
CA LYS A 235 13.58 25.46 -6.97
C LYS A 235 14.52 26.26 -7.88
N TYR A 236 14.29 26.27 -9.19
CA TYR A 236 15.18 26.90 -10.16
C TYR A 236 14.61 28.17 -10.80
N GLY A 237 13.35 28.52 -10.52
CA GLY A 237 12.65 29.60 -11.20
C GLY A 237 12.45 29.31 -12.70
N TYR A 238 11.55 30.06 -13.34
CA TYR A 238 11.35 29.98 -14.79
C TYR A 238 12.53 30.65 -15.53
N LYS A 239 13.74 30.10 -15.42
CA LYS A 239 14.89 30.50 -16.22
C LYS A 239 15.62 29.26 -16.72
N HIS A 240 15.32 28.85 -17.94
CA HIS A 240 16.30 28.13 -18.75
C HIS A 240 16.18 28.45 -20.25
N LYS A 241 16.96 29.44 -20.68
CA LYS A 241 17.83 29.37 -21.86
C LYS A 241 19.18 29.84 -21.30
N GLU A 242 20.20 28.99 -21.25
CA GLU A 242 21.13 28.82 -22.36
C GLU A 242 21.87 27.48 -22.29
N SER A 243 22.18 26.97 -23.48
CA SER A 243 23.17 25.95 -23.76
C SER A 243 24.60 26.47 -23.60
N ALA A 244 25.48 25.72 -22.93
CA ALA A 244 26.94 25.84 -23.05
C ALA A 244 27.54 24.45 -22.75
N SER A 245 27.89 23.65 -23.78
CA SER A 245 29.22 23.55 -24.41
C SER A 245 30.31 22.89 -23.55
N LYS A 246 30.95 21.88 -24.14
CA LYS A 246 31.98 20.94 -23.62
C LYS A 246 33.21 21.58 -22.95
N ASP A 247 33.58 21.01 -21.77
CA ASP A 247 34.90 20.61 -21.20
C ASP A 247 36.18 21.50 -21.30
N PRO A 248 37.27 21.24 -20.52
CA PRO A 248 37.40 20.81 -19.11
C PRO A 248 38.47 21.63 -18.32
N GLY A 249 38.59 21.48 -16.99
CA GLY A 249 39.87 21.76 -16.30
C GLY A 249 39.86 22.23 -14.83
N SER A 250 40.54 21.43 -13.99
CA SER A 250 41.33 21.80 -12.79
C SER A 250 40.67 22.05 -11.41
N ALA A 251 40.76 21.00 -10.59
CA ALA A 251 41.30 20.92 -9.22
C ALA A 251 41.31 22.14 -8.26
N THR A 252 40.77 21.91 -7.06
CA THR A 252 41.34 22.06 -5.68
C THR A 252 40.13 22.13 -4.72
N GLY A 253 39.92 21.23 -3.75
CA GLY A 253 40.78 20.89 -2.63
C GLY A 253 40.38 21.74 -1.42
N ASN A 254 39.52 21.22 -0.52
CA ASN A 254 39.73 21.39 0.92
C ASN A 254 38.76 20.57 1.79
N ASP A 255 39.37 19.71 2.60
CA ASP A 255 38.85 19.10 3.81
C ASP A 255 38.45 20.15 4.86
N TYR A 256 37.34 19.93 5.55
CA TYR A 256 37.07 20.54 6.85
C TYR A 256 36.63 19.50 7.89
N ARG A 257 37.63 19.04 8.62
CA ARG A 257 37.70 18.82 10.08
C ARG A 257 36.40 18.71 10.88
N ASN A 258 36.22 17.49 11.37
CA ASN A 258 35.97 17.09 12.76
C ASN A 258 36.25 18.17 13.85
N THR A 259 35.25 18.43 14.70
CA THR A 259 35.28 19.00 16.08
C THR A 259 33.83 18.90 16.57
N ILE A 260 33.43 18.37 17.73
CA ILE A 260 34.03 17.82 18.95
C ILE A 260 33.02 16.77 19.44
#